data_AF-A0AAU4VDX0-F1
#
_entry.id   AF-A0AAU4VDX0-F1
#
_cell.length_a   1.000
_cell.length_b   1.000
_cell.length_c   1.000
_cell.angle_alpha   90.00
_cell.angle_beta   90.00
_cell.angle_gamma   90.00
#
_symmetry.space_group_name_H-M   'P 1'
#
loop_
_entity.id
_entity.type
_entity.pdbx_description
1 polymer ?
#
loop_
_entity_poly.entity_id
_entity_poly.type
_entity_poly.pdbx_seq_one_letter_code
_entity_poly.pdbx_strand_id
1 'polypeptide(L)'
;MAVPHDPVIARRPRPRPRLRALATASLATGMSLALVPLLAAPAAAQGCVQTGSQVVCTFDYTGAAQTFTVPSGVTQLSVDARGASGGAAAGNDNPGGVGGAGAEVDGTLTVVSGQTLQVNVGGAGGVGTDSAPGTGGFNGGGTGGSSDSAYGGGGGGASDVRSGTLDLASRLVTAGGGGGGGATDELSGGGGGAGGQSGVNGTNGTGGANTTGGQGGGGATPTGPGTGGAGGTGSDNNGGNGQPGVLGTGGIGGTGRTGDAGGITGGGGGGGGVNGGGGGGGGGITNVEFSGAGGGGGGSSAGPAGSTFTTGANAGSGLVTISYTLPGAVITYLESHPNPSQPGKPVRLTDLVCPSVSGPNVPRPTGTVAFAVDAAPVGTAQLRPAGGNCSVASLIVDGPAHGTHLITAVYSGDASYRSNRDAPETLIHKVKKDKKDRKEVKPPTKWSW
;
A
#
# COMPACT_ATOMS: atom_id res chain seq x y z
N MET A 1 8.06 -37.87 82.65
CA MET A 1 7.10 -36.94 83.28
C MET A 1 7.66 -35.54 83.16
N ALA A 2 7.01 -34.70 82.36
CA ALA A 2 6.94 -33.22 82.39
C ALA A 2 6.65 -32.73 80.96
N VAL A 3 5.61 -31.89 80.87
CA VAL A 3 4.83 -31.46 79.69
C VAL A 3 5.25 -30.04 79.30
N PRO A 4 4.97 -29.55 78.06
CA PRO A 4 5.86 -28.75 77.23
C PRO A 4 5.43 -27.29 77.04
N HIS A 5 6.18 -26.54 76.22
CA HIS A 5 5.73 -25.31 75.55
C HIS A 5 6.23 -25.23 74.10
N ASP A 6 5.49 -24.46 73.29
CA ASP A 6 5.75 -23.92 71.94
C ASP A 6 5.26 -24.71 70.70
N PRO A 7 4.94 -24.03 69.57
CA PRO A 7 3.71 -23.25 69.41
C PRO A 7 2.96 -23.57 68.09
N VAL A 8 1.80 -22.93 67.94
CA VAL A 8 0.79 -23.12 66.89
C VAL A 8 1.27 -22.70 65.49
N ILE A 9 1.33 -23.66 64.55
CA ILE A 9 1.51 -23.43 63.11
C ILE A 9 0.14 -23.36 62.42
N ALA A 10 -0.07 -22.29 61.64
CA ALA A 10 -1.27 -22.00 60.87
C ALA A 10 -1.55 -23.04 59.77
N ARG A 11 -2.84 -23.36 59.61
CA ARG A 11 -3.38 -24.44 58.78
C ARG A 11 -3.43 -24.10 57.29
N ARG A 12 -2.93 -25.01 56.44
CA ARG A 12 -3.18 -25.05 54.98
C ARG A 12 -4.64 -25.45 54.66
N PRO A 13 -5.22 -25.01 53.53
CA PRO A 13 -6.56 -25.43 53.11
C PRO A 13 -6.59 -26.88 52.58
N ARG A 14 -7.70 -27.58 52.85
CA ARG A 14 -7.97 -28.98 52.48
C ARG A 14 -8.28 -29.18 50.98
N PRO A 15 -8.06 -30.39 50.43
CA PRO A 15 -8.30 -30.73 49.02
C PRO A 15 -9.78 -31.02 48.74
N ARG A 16 -10.24 -30.75 47.50
CA ARG A 16 -11.55 -31.20 46.98
C ARG A 16 -11.39 -32.44 46.08
N PRO A 17 -12.39 -33.34 46.04
CA PRO A 17 -12.24 -34.70 45.52
C PRO A 17 -12.39 -34.80 44.00
N ARG A 18 -11.72 -35.80 43.42
CA ARG A 18 -11.84 -36.22 42.02
C ARG A 18 -13.09 -37.09 41.84
N LEU A 19 -13.96 -36.75 40.90
CA LEU A 19 -14.99 -37.65 40.38
C LEU A 19 -14.56 -38.16 39.00
N ARG A 20 -14.34 -39.48 38.89
CA ARG A 20 -14.18 -40.21 37.62
C ARG A 20 -15.57 -40.48 37.06
N ALA A 21 -15.78 -40.22 35.77
CA ALA A 21 -16.87 -40.81 35.00
C ALA A 21 -16.31 -41.33 33.66
N LEU A 22 -16.37 -42.64 33.49
CA LEU A 22 -16.22 -43.36 32.23
C LEU A 22 -17.41 -43.00 31.33
N ALA A 23 -17.17 -42.72 30.04
CA ALA A 23 -18.19 -42.85 29.01
C ALA A 23 -17.56 -43.28 27.68
N THR A 24 -18.22 -44.25 27.07
CA THR A 24 -17.87 -45.13 25.96
C THR A 24 -17.79 -44.44 24.61
N ALA A 25 -16.85 -44.89 23.77
CA ALA A 25 -16.69 -44.48 22.38
C ALA A 25 -17.73 -45.16 21.47
N SER A 26 -18.48 -44.36 20.71
CA SER A 26 -19.34 -44.80 19.60
C SER A 26 -18.83 -44.16 18.31
N LEU A 27 -18.26 -44.96 17.40
CA LEU A 27 -17.90 -44.54 16.05
C LEU A 27 -19.18 -44.26 15.25
N ALA A 28 -19.44 -42.98 14.93
CA ALA A 28 -20.36 -42.58 13.89
C ALA A 28 -19.54 -42.04 12.70
N THR A 29 -19.51 -42.80 11.61
CA THR A 29 -18.97 -42.38 10.32
C THR A 29 -19.83 -41.25 9.74
N GLY A 30 -19.42 -40.01 9.99
CA GLY A 30 -19.98 -38.83 9.35
C GLY A 30 -19.49 -38.73 7.91
N MET A 31 -20.41 -38.96 6.98
CA MET A 31 -20.26 -38.71 5.55
C MET A 31 -19.97 -37.21 5.35
N SER A 32 -18.71 -36.87 5.09
CA SER A 32 -18.30 -35.50 4.76
C SER A 32 -18.94 -35.10 3.43
N LEU A 33 -20.00 -34.29 3.49
CA LEU A 33 -20.42 -33.48 2.36
C LEU A 33 -19.24 -32.56 2.03
N ALA A 34 -18.54 -32.87 0.93
CA ALA A 34 -17.58 -31.96 0.34
C ALA A 34 -18.36 -30.71 -0.08
N LEU A 35 -18.20 -29.64 0.71
CA LEU A 35 -18.63 -28.30 0.32
C LEU A 35 -17.90 -27.99 -0.99
N VAL A 36 -18.63 -27.96 -2.10
CA VAL A 36 -18.11 -27.37 -3.34
C VAL A 36 -17.86 -25.91 -2.98
N PRO A 37 -16.62 -25.40 -3.01
CA PRO A 37 -16.40 -23.99 -2.77
C PRO A 37 -17.12 -23.28 -3.92
N LEU A 38 -18.18 -22.54 -3.59
CA LEU A 38 -18.74 -21.54 -4.47
C LEU A 38 -17.56 -20.63 -4.82
N LEU A 39 -17.12 -20.63 -6.08
CA LEU A 39 -16.01 -19.79 -6.53
C LEU A 39 -16.36 -18.35 -6.17
N ALA A 40 -15.74 -17.84 -5.12
CA ALA A 40 -15.75 -16.42 -4.82
C ALA A 40 -15.09 -15.74 -6.02
N ALA A 41 -15.78 -14.75 -6.60
CA ALA A 41 -15.13 -13.76 -7.44
C ALA A 41 -13.87 -13.26 -6.72
N PRO A 42 -12.77 -12.95 -7.42
CA PRO A 42 -11.57 -12.46 -6.78
C PRO A 42 -11.98 -11.30 -5.88
N ALA A 43 -11.77 -11.45 -4.57
CA ALA A 43 -12.08 -10.41 -3.62
C ALA A 43 -11.34 -9.16 -4.11
N ALA A 44 -12.09 -8.14 -4.53
CA ALA A 44 -11.49 -6.86 -4.88
C ALA A 44 -10.61 -6.48 -3.68
N ALA A 45 -9.32 -6.23 -3.93
CA ALA A 45 -8.41 -5.79 -2.89
C ALA A 45 -9.06 -4.59 -2.16
N GLN A 46 -8.93 -4.53 -0.83
CA GLN A 46 -9.53 -3.47 -0.02
C GLN A 46 -9.37 -2.10 -0.71
N GLY A 47 -10.49 -1.39 -0.95
CA GLY A 47 -10.48 -0.07 -1.60
C GLY A 47 -10.62 -0.06 -3.14
N CYS A 48 -10.77 -1.22 -3.79
CA CYS A 48 -10.98 -1.32 -5.24
C CYS A 48 -12.46 -1.46 -5.63
N VAL A 49 -12.89 -0.73 -6.66
CA VAL A 49 -14.21 -0.80 -7.29
C VAL A 49 -14.05 -1.12 -8.77
N GLN A 50 -14.80 -2.10 -9.27
CA GLN A 50 -14.81 -2.50 -10.68
C GLN A 50 -16.14 -2.10 -11.34
N THR A 51 -16.06 -1.42 -12.49
CA THR A 51 -17.20 -1.12 -13.36
C THR A 51 -16.89 -1.59 -14.78
N GLY A 52 -17.51 -2.67 -15.22
CA GLY A 52 -17.15 -3.33 -16.49
C GLY A 52 -15.73 -3.87 -16.44
N SER A 53 -14.89 -3.49 -17.41
CA SER A 53 -13.46 -3.84 -17.42
C SER A 53 -12.57 -2.83 -16.68
N GLN A 54 -13.12 -1.68 -16.27
CA GLN A 54 -12.34 -0.65 -15.57
C GLN A 54 -12.34 -0.94 -14.06
N VAL A 55 -11.18 -0.82 -13.44
CA VAL A 55 -11.02 -0.95 -11.99
C VAL A 55 -10.33 0.32 -11.47
N VAL A 56 -10.81 0.81 -10.32
CA VAL A 56 -10.24 1.94 -9.60
C VAL A 56 -10.01 1.52 -8.16
N CYS A 57 -8.76 1.61 -7.71
CA CYS A 57 -8.34 1.32 -6.34
C CYS A 57 -7.91 2.61 -5.66
N THR A 58 -8.54 2.93 -4.53
CA THR A 58 -8.26 4.14 -3.75
C THR A 58 -7.51 3.76 -2.48
N PHE A 59 -6.39 4.45 -2.23
CA PHE A 59 -5.55 4.28 -1.05
C PHE A 59 -5.59 5.56 -0.22
N ASP A 60 -6.29 5.50 0.91
CA ASP A 60 -6.32 6.55 1.92
C ASP A 60 -5.08 6.49 2.82
N TYR A 61 -4.81 7.57 3.55
CA TYR A 61 -3.74 7.60 4.54
C TYR A 61 -4.03 6.67 5.73
N THR A 62 -3.06 5.81 6.05
CA THR A 62 -3.16 4.83 7.17
C THR A 62 -2.07 5.00 8.23
N GLY A 63 -1.12 5.91 8.04
CA GLY A 63 0.07 6.03 8.89
C GLY A 63 1.19 5.03 8.57
N ALA A 64 0.99 4.15 7.59
CA ALA A 64 1.98 3.15 7.17
C ALA A 64 1.95 2.92 5.65
N ALA A 65 2.98 2.24 5.16
CA ALA A 65 3.05 1.80 3.76
C ALA A 65 1.96 0.76 3.45
N GLN A 66 1.37 0.87 2.26
CA GLN A 66 0.38 -0.05 1.71
C GLN A 66 0.95 -0.76 0.48
N THR A 67 0.27 -1.82 0.02
CA THR A 67 0.73 -2.63 -1.12
C THR A 67 -0.35 -2.81 -2.17
N PHE A 68 0.04 -2.73 -3.43
CA PHE A 68 -0.80 -3.05 -4.58
C PHE A 68 -0.12 -4.12 -5.45
N THR A 69 -0.83 -5.18 -5.80
CA THR A 69 -0.33 -6.20 -6.73
C THR A 69 -1.02 -6.02 -8.07
N VAL A 70 -0.22 -5.81 -9.12
CA VAL A 70 -0.69 -5.63 -10.49
C VAL A 70 -1.44 -6.90 -10.94
N PRO A 71 -2.72 -6.80 -11.33
CA PRO A 71 -3.49 -7.97 -11.74
C PRO A 71 -2.94 -8.62 -13.00
N SER A 72 -3.36 -9.87 -13.23
CA SER A 72 -2.91 -10.62 -14.39
C SER A 72 -3.30 -9.94 -15.71
N GLY A 73 -2.33 -9.86 -16.62
CA GLY A 73 -2.49 -9.25 -17.94
C GLY A 73 -2.59 -7.72 -17.97
N VAL A 74 -2.52 -7.04 -16.82
CA VAL A 74 -2.40 -5.58 -16.77
C VAL A 74 -0.94 -5.18 -17.00
N THR A 75 -0.71 -4.32 -17.99
CA THR A 75 0.63 -3.81 -18.36
C THR A 75 0.79 -2.31 -18.16
N GLN A 76 -0.29 -1.62 -17.82
CA GLN A 76 -0.30 -0.19 -17.62
C GLN A 76 -1.27 0.20 -16.49
N LEU A 77 -0.85 1.13 -15.64
CA LEU A 77 -1.67 1.76 -14.61
C LEU A 77 -1.74 3.26 -14.86
N SER A 78 -2.90 3.86 -14.62
CA SER A 78 -3.02 5.29 -14.39
C SER A 78 -3.01 5.55 -12.89
N VAL A 79 -2.15 6.45 -12.44
CA VAL A 79 -1.93 6.79 -11.04
C VAL A 79 -2.17 8.28 -10.84
N ASP A 80 -3.17 8.63 -10.04
CA ASP A 80 -3.35 9.97 -9.45
C ASP A 80 -2.79 9.93 -8.02
N ALA A 81 -1.70 10.63 -7.78
CA ALA A 81 -1.09 10.79 -6.47
C ALA A 81 -1.20 12.23 -5.98
N ARG A 82 -1.73 12.41 -4.76
CA ARG A 82 -1.87 13.71 -4.10
C ARG A 82 -1.04 13.75 -2.83
N GLY A 83 -0.11 14.70 -2.73
CA GLY A 83 0.66 14.97 -1.51
C GLY A 83 -0.23 15.58 -0.42
N ALA A 84 0.20 15.49 0.84
CA ALA A 84 -0.54 16.03 1.96
C ALA A 84 -0.27 17.52 2.18
N SER A 85 -1.21 18.23 2.80
CA SER A 85 -0.99 19.62 3.22
C SER A 85 -0.13 19.70 4.49
N GLY A 86 0.56 20.83 4.65
CA GLY A 86 1.13 21.20 5.94
C GLY A 86 0.05 21.52 6.97
N GLY A 87 0.44 21.49 8.24
CA GLY A 87 -0.36 21.93 9.36
C GLY A 87 -0.30 23.45 9.52
N ALA A 88 -1.37 24.03 10.04
CA ALA A 88 -1.37 25.41 10.50
C ALA A 88 -0.49 25.57 11.75
N ALA A 89 -0.01 26.79 12.01
CA ALA A 89 0.67 27.10 13.26
C ALA A 89 -0.33 27.35 14.41
N ALA A 90 0.18 27.35 15.65
CA ALA A 90 -0.57 27.81 16.81
C ALA A 90 -0.96 29.28 16.66
N GLY A 91 -2.10 29.65 17.25
CA GLY A 91 -2.57 31.03 17.36
C GLY A 91 -3.27 31.21 18.69
N ASN A 92 -2.66 31.97 19.58
CA ASN A 92 -3.17 32.28 20.92
C ASN A 92 -4.24 33.39 20.90
N ASP A 93 -4.15 34.36 19.96
CA ASP A 93 -5.19 35.40 19.74
C ASP A 93 -5.45 35.74 18.26
N ASN A 94 -4.51 35.44 17.35
CA ASN A 94 -4.65 35.58 15.91
C ASN A 94 -4.42 34.25 15.19
N PRO A 95 -5.04 33.99 14.03
CA PRO A 95 -4.77 32.79 13.27
C PRO A 95 -3.31 32.78 12.80
N GLY A 96 -2.56 31.78 13.26
CA GLY A 96 -1.21 31.50 12.76
C GLY A 96 -1.21 31.21 11.25
N GLY A 97 -0.02 31.12 10.66
CA GLY A 97 0.12 30.80 9.25
C GLY A 97 -0.61 29.50 8.89
N VAL A 98 -1.34 29.49 7.77
CA VAL A 98 -1.93 28.26 7.22
C VAL A 98 -0.85 27.37 6.61
N GLY A 99 -1.04 26.05 6.67
CA GLY A 99 -0.19 25.12 5.93
C GLY A 99 -0.44 25.21 4.43
N GLY A 100 0.61 24.97 3.65
CA GLY A 100 0.54 24.87 2.19
C GLY A 100 -0.13 23.56 1.76
N ALA A 101 -0.85 23.59 0.66
CA ALA A 101 -1.46 22.40 0.06
C ALA A 101 -0.42 21.48 -0.62
N GLY A 102 -0.70 20.17 -0.67
CA GLY A 102 0.11 19.21 -1.40
C GLY A 102 -0.07 19.31 -2.92
N ALA A 103 0.90 18.82 -3.68
CA ALA A 103 0.81 18.72 -5.14
C ALA A 103 -0.02 17.50 -5.58
N GLU A 104 -0.45 17.48 -6.83
CA GLU A 104 -1.07 16.34 -7.50
C GLU A 104 -0.23 15.94 -8.72
N VAL A 105 -0.13 14.63 -8.95
CA VAL A 105 0.56 14.02 -10.09
C VAL A 105 -0.33 12.95 -10.69
N ASP A 106 -0.73 13.15 -11.95
CA ASP A 106 -1.33 12.08 -12.76
C ASP A 106 -0.27 11.51 -13.69
N GLY A 107 -0.02 10.22 -13.57
CA GLY A 107 1.03 9.54 -14.32
C GLY A 107 0.61 8.17 -14.82
N THR A 108 1.14 7.80 -15.98
CA THR A 108 0.94 6.47 -16.57
C THR A 108 2.16 5.60 -16.30
N LEU A 109 2.00 4.55 -15.50
CA LEU A 109 3.05 3.59 -15.20
C LEU A 109 2.97 2.37 -16.11
N THR A 110 4.09 2.03 -16.74
CA THR A 110 4.24 0.69 -17.36
C THR A 110 4.59 -0.31 -16.27
N VAL A 111 3.88 -1.43 -16.23
CA VAL A 111 4.00 -2.45 -15.19
C VAL A 111 4.00 -3.85 -15.78
N VAL A 112 4.34 -4.83 -14.94
CA VAL A 112 4.26 -6.25 -15.30
C VAL A 112 3.20 -6.95 -14.44
N SER A 113 2.45 -7.85 -15.06
CA SER A 113 1.51 -8.74 -14.38
C SER A 113 2.13 -9.41 -13.14
N GLY A 114 1.48 -9.30 -11.98
CA GLY A 114 1.93 -9.86 -10.71
C GLY A 114 3.02 -9.04 -10.01
N GLN A 115 3.45 -7.91 -10.56
CA GLN A 115 4.37 -6.99 -9.90
C GLN A 115 3.72 -6.42 -8.63
N THR A 116 4.46 -6.41 -7.53
CA THR A 116 4.04 -5.74 -6.29
C THR A 116 4.61 -4.33 -6.24
N LEU A 117 3.74 -3.36 -5.99
CA LEU A 117 4.05 -1.95 -5.78
C LEU A 117 3.80 -1.59 -4.32
N GLN A 118 4.66 -0.75 -3.75
CA GLN A 118 4.41 -0.10 -2.47
C GLN A 118 3.73 1.25 -2.73
N VAL A 119 2.68 1.54 -1.97
CA VAL A 119 1.95 2.81 -2.00
C VAL A 119 2.14 3.49 -0.65
N ASN A 120 2.80 4.63 -0.66
CA ASN A 120 2.96 5.48 0.53
C ASN A 120 2.07 6.70 0.34
N VAL A 121 1.08 6.86 1.22
CA VAL A 121 0.15 8.00 1.18
C VAL A 121 0.62 9.02 2.21
N GLY A 122 0.83 10.27 1.81
CA GLY A 122 1.34 11.32 2.68
C GLY A 122 0.40 11.61 3.84
N GLY A 123 0.94 11.77 5.05
CA GLY A 123 0.18 12.26 6.19
C GLY A 123 0.16 13.79 6.22
N ALA A 124 -0.96 14.39 6.63
CA ALA A 124 -1.02 15.83 6.88
C ALA A 124 -0.01 16.26 7.96
N GLY A 125 0.54 17.45 7.82
CA GLY A 125 1.35 18.06 8.88
C GLY A 125 0.50 18.33 10.12
N GLY A 126 1.09 18.09 11.30
CA GLY A 126 0.46 18.39 12.58
C GLY A 126 0.29 19.89 12.75
N VAL A 127 -0.83 20.28 13.37
CA VAL A 127 -1.09 21.68 13.75
C VAL A 127 -0.18 22.03 14.94
N GLY A 128 0.45 23.20 14.89
CA GLY A 128 1.16 23.74 16.04
C GLY A 128 0.17 24.05 17.17
N THR A 129 0.54 23.77 18.41
CA THR A 129 -0.30 24.05 19.60
C THR A 129 0.46 24.97 20.54
N ASP A 130 -0.19 25.52 21.56
CA ASP A 130 0.44 26.40 22.56
C ASP A 130 1.47 25.68 23.45
N SER A 131 1.68 24.38 23.26
CA SER A 131 2.60 23.57 24.08
C SER A 131 3.48 22.61 23.29
N ALA A 132 3.34 22.56 21.96
CA ALA A 132 4.12 21.66 21.13
C ALA A 132 4.13 22.07 19.65
N PRO A 133 5.28 21.87 18.96
CA PRO A 133 5.37 22.04 17.52
C PRO A 133 4.53 21.00 16.78
N GLY A 134 4.00 21.42 15.65
CA GLY A 134 3.32 20.52 14.73
C GLY A 134 4.26 19.43 14.25
N THR A 135 3.86 18.18 14.41
CA THR A 135 4.64 17.03 13.93
C THR A 135 4.70 17.02 12.41
N GLY A 136 5.82 16.58 11.84
CA GLY A 136 5.91 16.36 10.40
C GLY A 136 4.93 15.27 9.93
N GLY A 137 4.33 15.49 8.77
CA GLY A 137 3.47 14.52 8.10
C GLY A 137 4.21 13.26 7.68
N PHE A 138 3.54 12.11 7.75
CA PHE A 138 4.10 10.82 7.34
C PHE A 138 4.63 10.84 5.90
N ASN A 139 5.76 10.17 5.65
CA ASN A 139 6.49 10.19 4.38
C ASN A 139 7.14 11.54 4.06
N GLY A 140 7.75 12.15 5.08
CA GLY A 140 8.81 13.14 4.90
C GLY A 140 8.46 14.59 5.22
N GLY A 141 7.37 14.88 5.93
CA GLY A 141 7.13 16.24 6.44
C GLY A 141 8.14 16.63 7.52
N GLY A 142 8.63 17.87 7.50
CA GLY A 142 9.46 18.44 8.56
C GLY A 142 8.63 18.87 9.77
N THR A 143 9.18 18.80 10.98
CA THR A 143 8.51 19.30 12.18
C THR A 143 8.52 20.83 12.21
N GLY A 144 7.47 21.43 12.78
CA GLY A 144 7.45 22.86 13.08
C GLY A 144 8.51 23.26 14.11
N GLY A 145 8.80 24.56 14.19
CA GLY A 145 9.73 25.14 15.14
C GLY A 145 9.13 25.25 16.53
N SER A 146 9.95 25.01 17.55
CA SER A 146 9.60 25.18 18.96
C SER A 146 9.72 26.62 19.43
N SER A 147 8.96 27.01 20.46
CA SER A 147 9.10 28.27 21.17
C SER A 147 8.47 28.18 22.57
N ASP A 148 8.48 29.28 23.34
CA ASP A 148 7.85 29.32 24.67
C ASP A 148 6.32 29.59 24.61
N SER A 149 5.81 30.20 23.53
CA SER A 149 4.42 30.72 23.49
C SER A 149 3.61 30.37 22.25
N ALA A 150 4.25 30.14 21.09
CA ALA A 150 3.54 29.91 19.82
C ALA A 150 4.36 29.06 18.84
N TYR A 151 3.86 27.86 18.54
CA TYR A 151 4.63 26.84 17.83
C TYR A 151 4.25 26.71 16.36
N GLY A 152 5.24 26.45 15.51
CA GLY A 152 5.04 26.30 14.07
C GLY A 152 4.28 25.03 13.69
N GLY A 153 3.58 25.07 12.55
CA GLY A 153 2.94 23.89 11.97
C GLY A 153 3.95 22.96 11.31
N GLY A 154 3.67 21.66 11.32
CA GLY A 154 4.48 20.65 10.63
C GLY A 154 4.23 20.67 9.12
N GLY A 155 5.23 20.30 8.32
CA GLY A 155 5.07 20.11 6.88
C GLY A 155 4.30 18.84 6.55
N GLY A 156 3.58 18.83 5.43
CA GLY A 156 2.87 17.68 4.90
C GLY A 156 3.82 16.67 4.25
N GLY A 157 3.45 15.40 4.30
CA GLY A 157 4.20 14.33 3.67
C GLY A 157 3.91 14.13 2.19
N ALA A 158 4.84 13.47 1.49
CA ALA A 158 4.65 13.12 0.08
C ALA A 158 3.77 11.87 -0.08
N SER A 159 3.07 11.78 -1.20
CA SER A 159 2.46 10.51 -1.65
C SER A 159 3.27 9.94 -2.81
N ASP A 160 3.65 8.67 -2.73
CA ASP A 160 4.46 8.03 -3.77
C ASP A 160 4.11 6.56 -4.00
N VAL A 161 4.47 6.09 -5.20
CA VAL A 161 4.39 4.68 -5.60
C VAL A 161 5.80 4.19 -5.92
N ARG A 162 6.20 3.05 -5.34
CA ARG A 162 7.55 2.47 -5.47
C ARG A 162 7.50 1.04 -5.97
N SER A 163 8.60 0.60 -6.57
CA SER A 163 8.83 -0.80 -6.95
C SER A 163 10.29 -1.18 -6.76
N GLY A 164 10.62 -2.47 -6.61
CA GLY A 164 12.02 -2.90 -6.44
C GLY A 164 12.50 -2.76 -4.99
N THR A 165 13.56 -1.98 -4.74
CA THR A 165 14.23 -1.86 -3.43
C THR A 165 13.42 -1.09 -2.37
N LEU A 166 12.36 -0.37 -2.79
CA LEU A 166 11.45 0.40 -1.95
C LEU A 166 12.09 1.60 -1.21
N ASP A 167 13.33 1.96 -1.59
CA ASP A 167 14.01 3.17 -1.14
C ASP A 167 13.52 4.43 -1.89
N LEU A 168 14.07 5.60 -1.53
CA LEU A 168 13.72 6.89 -2.16
C LEU A 168 14.16 6.99 -3.64
N ALA A 169 15.11 6.17 -4.11
CA ALA A 169 15.51 6.15 -5.51
C ALA A 169 14.55 5.30 -6.37
N SER A 170 13.82 4.39 -5.74
CA SER A 170 12.87 3.48 -6.38
C SER A 170 11.46 4.04 -6.63
N ARG A 171 11.27 5.34 -6.36
CA ARG A 171 9.99 6.06 -6.55
C ARG A 171 9.69 6.22 -8.04
N LEU A 172 8.50 5.76 -8.44
CA LEU A 172 8.01 5.84 -9.82
C LEU A 172 7.15 7.09 -10.05
N VAL A 173 6.33 7.44 -9.06
CA VAL A 173 5.50 8.66 -8.98
C VAL A 173 5.67 9.23 -7.58
N THR A 174 5.77 10.55 -7.46
CA THR A 174 5.87 11.25 -6.18
C THR A 174 5.18 12.60 -6.28
N ALA A 175 4.16 12.80 -5.46
CA ALA A 175 3.49 14.08 -5.26
C ALA A 175 3.99 14.72 -3.96
N GLY A 176 4.60 15.90 -4.08
CA GLY A 176 5.18 16.63 -2.95
C GLY A 176 4.13 17.15 -1.96
N GLY A 177 4.44 17.10 -0.68
CA GLY A 177 3.66 17.72 0.38
C GLY A 177 3.91 19.22 0.50
N GLY A 178 2.95 19.95 1.07
CA GLY A 178 3.09 21.38 1.37
C GLY A 178 3.86 21.65 2.66
N GLY A 179 4.44 22.84 2.82
CA GLY A 179 5.08 23.29 4.06
C GLY A 179 4.06 23.70 5.13
N GLY A 180 4.47 23.67 6.40
CA GLY A 180 3.67 24.11 7.54
C GLY A 180 3.69 25.63 7.69
N GLY A 181 2.70 26.17 8.41
CA GLY A 181 2.63 27.59 8.72
C GLY A 181 3.61 28.03 9.82
N GLY A 182 4.03 29.29 9.78
CA GLY A 182 4.78 29.96 10.83
C GLY A 182 3.85 30.53 11.92
N ALA A 183 4.29 30.46 13.16
CA ALA A 183 3.51 30.88 14.32
C ALA A 183 3.46 32.40 14.51
N THR A 184 2.53 32.82 15.36
CA THR A 184 2.23 34.22 15.68
C THR A 184 1.89 34.38 17.14
N ASP A 185 2.16 35.56 17.69
CA ASP A 185 1.60 36.02 18.97
C ASP A 185 0.54 37.10 18.67
N GLU A 186 0.97 38.28 18.19
CA GLU A 186 0.07 39.41 17.90
C GLU A 186 -0.07 39.78 16.40
N LEU A 187 0.84 39.33 15.52
CA LEU A 187 0.84 39.65 14.08
C LEU A 187 0.78 38.40 13.18
N SER A 188 0.26 38.50 11.95
CA SER A 188 0.11 37.36 11.03
C SER A 188 1.43 36.63 10.71
N GLY A 189 1.36 35.30 10.69
CA GLY A 189 2.49 34.40 10.49
C GLY A 189 2.62 34.02 9.03
N GLY A 190 3.80 33.53 8.65
CA GLY A 190 4.05 33.11 7.29
C GLY A 190 3.23 31.88 6.90
N GLY A 191 2.54 31.92 5.77
CA GLY A 191 1.89 30.75 5.18
C GLY A 191 2.91 29.75 4.65
N GLY A 192 2.58 28.46 4.75
CA GLY A 192 3.39 27.39 4.17
C GLY A 192 3.31 27.38 2.64
N GLY A 193 4.42 27.06 2.00
CA GLY A 193 4.50 26.88 0.55
C GLY A 193 3.82 25.58 0.11
N ALA A 194 2.98 25.65 -0.90
CA ALA A 194 2.46 24.47 -1.59
C ALA A 194 3.55 23.61 -2.24
N GLY A 195 3.31 22.29 -2.30
CA GLY A 195 4.15 21.34 -3.01
C GLY A 195 4.34 21.68 -4.49
N GLY A 196 5.53 21.41 -5.04
CA GLY A 196 5.95 21.75 -6.39
C GLY A 196 5.75 20.64 -7.41
N GLN A 197 5.63 21.01 -8.68
CA GLN A 197 5.51 20.10 -9.83
C GLN A 197 6.87 19.50 -10.19
N SER A 198 6.87 18.51 -11.10
CA SER A 198 8.12 18.15 -11.77
C SER A 198 8.64 19.30 -12.63
N GLY A 199 9.95 19.53 -12.62
CA GLY A 199 10.58 20.61 -13.38
C GLY A 199 10.40 22.02 -12.78
N VAL A 200 9.54 22.19 -11.77
CA VAL A 200 9.29 23.46 -11.08
C VAL A 200 9.59 23.29 -9.60
N ASN A 201 9.97 24.38 -8.94
CA ASN A 201 10.19 24.34 -7.50
C ASN A 201 8.86 24.16 -6.76
N GLY A 202 8.90 23.56 -5.58
CA GLY A 202 7.94 23.86 -4.53
C GLY A 202 7.85 25.36 -4.34
N THR A 203 6.68 25.83 -3.93
CA THR A 203 6.57 27.25 -3.59
C THR A 203 7.28 27.49 -2.26
N ASN A 204 7.90 28.67 -2.14
CA ASN A 204 8.48 29.10 -0.88
C ASN A 204 7.35 29.34 0.13
N GLY A 205 7.64 29.13 1.41
CA GLY A 205 6.82 29.72 2.45
C GLY A 205 6.90 31.24 2.40
N THR A 206 5.91 31.93 2.96
CA THR A 206 5.99 33.38 3.10
C THR A 206 6.76 33.73 4.38
N GLY A 207 7.40 34.90 4.40
CA GLY A 207 7.92 35.47 5.64
C GLY A 207 6.78 35.80 6.62
N GLY A 208 7.11 35.87 7.90
CA GLY A 208 6.22 36.43 8.92
C GLY A 208 6.11 37.95 8.79
N ALA A 209 5.06 38.52 9.38
CA ALA A 209 4.87 39.97 9.38
C ALA A 209 6.01 40.73 10.10
N ASN A 210 6.19 41.99 9.71
CA ASN A 210 7.24 42.93 10.13
C ASN A 210 8.63 42.70 9.48
N THR A 211 9.40 43.78 9.34
CA THR A 211 10.77 43.80 8.80
C THR A 211 11.76 42.92 9.57
N THR A 212 11.41 42.55 10.80
CA THR A 212 12.15 41.69 11.72
C THR A 212 11.61 40.26 11.81
N GLY A 213 10.60 39.92 10.99
CA GLY A 213 9.99 38.60 10.93
C GLY A 213 10.92 37.52 10.37
N GLY A 214 10.64 36.27 10.74
CA GLY A 214 11.32 35.12 10.18
C GLY A 214 11.00 34.96 8.70
N GLN A 215 12.00 34.60 7.89
CA GLN A 215 11.81 34.41 6.45
C GLN A 215 11.23 33.03 6.15
N GLY A 216 10.47 32.95 5.05
CA GLY A 216 9.93 31.69 4.58
C GLY A 216 11.03 30.72 4.11
N GLY A 217 10.79 29.42 4.31
CA GLY A 217 11.64 28.37 3.78
C GLY A 217 11.53 28.29 2.25
N GLY A 218 12.64 28.01 1.59
CA GLY A 218 12.67 27.78 0.14
C GLY A 218 11.91 26.50 -0.22
N GLY A 219 11.14 26.53 -1.30
CA GLY A 219 10.55 25.33 -1.85
C GLY A 219 11.60 24.46 -2.54
N ALA A 220 11.39 23.15 -2.50
CA ALA A 220 12.34 22.20 -3.06
C ALA A 220 12.35 22.25 -4.58
N THR A 221 13.51 22.15 -5.20
CA THR A 221 13.62 22.09 -6.65
C THR A 221 13.60 20.62 -7.14
N PRO A 222 13.46 20.37 -8.45
CA PRO A 222 13.64 19.03 -9.00
C PRO A 222 15.04 18.45 -8.78
N THR A 223 16.06 19.31 -8.61
CA THR A 223 17.48 18.90 -8.54
C THR A 223 18.12 19.08 -7.16
N GLY A 224 17.42 19.68 -6.21
CA GLY A 224 17.95 19.90 -4.87
C GLY A 224 16.90 20.34 -3.85
N PRO A 225 17.20 20.19 -2.55
CA PRO A 225 16.30 20.55 -1.47
C PRO A 225 16.07 22.05 -1.35
N GLY A 226 14.97 22.41 -0.71
CA GLY A 226 14.67 23.79 -0.35
C GLY A 226 15.60 24.28 0.76
N THR A 227 16.03 25.54 0.66
CA THR A 227 16.88 26.18 1.68
C THR A 227 16.06 26.54 2.92
N GLY A 228 16.66 26.46 4.10
CA GLY A 228 16.03 26.97 5.31
C GLY A 228 15.83 28.49 5.27
N GLY A 229 14.73 28.98 5.84
CA GLY A 229 14.46 30.40 6.01
C GLY A 229 15.34 31.01 7.10
N ALA A 230 15.85 32.21 6.86
CA ALA A 230 16.58 32.96 7.88
C ALA A 230 15.67 33.33 9.05
N GLY A 231 16.18 33.21 10.28
CA GLY A 231 15.48 33.70 11.47
C GLY A 231 15.33 35.22 11.46
N GLY A 232 14.30 35.71 12.14
CA GLY A 232 14.05 37.14 12.29
C GLY A 232 15.15 37.84 13.07
N THR A 233 15.42 39.11 12.76
CA THR A 233 16.44 39.93 13.43
C THR A 233 15.81 40.79 14.51
N GLY A 234 16.40 40.89 15.69
CA GLY A 234 15.87 41.69 16.79
C GLY A 234 16.92 42.48 17.55
N SER A 235 16.52 43.60 18.17
CA SER A 235 17.40 44.43 19.00
C SER A 235 17.87 43.69 20.26
N ASP A 236 17.03 42.80 20.78
CA ASP A 236 17.30 42.04 21.99
C ASP A 236 17.63 40.58 21.67
N ASN A 237 17.00 39.97 20.65
CA ASN A 237 17.23 38.57 20.25
C ASN A 237 16.82 38.24 18.81
N ASN A 238 17.59 37.35 18.17
CA ASN A 238 17.30 36.80 16.84
C ASN A 238 16.56 35.46 16.92
N GLY A 239 15.66 35.22 15.97
CA GLY A 239 15.03 33.91 15.76
C GLY A 239 16.03 32.89 15.19
N GLY A 240 15.75 31.60 15.39
CA GLY A 240 16.53 30.53 14.81
C GLY A 240 16.28 30.37 13.31
N ASN A 241 17.31 30.01 12.56
CA ASN A 241 17.15 29.64 11.14
C ASN A 241 16.37 28.34 11.01
N GLY A 242 15.48 28.27 10.03
CA GLY A 242 14.95 27.00 9.56
C GLY A 242 16.05 26.14 8.96
N GLN A 243 15.88 24.82 9.00
CA GLN A 243 16.80 23.88 8.40
C GLN A 243 16.47 23.70 6.91
N PRO A 244 17.46 23.46 6.04
CA PRO A 244 17.18 23.02 4.67
C PRO A 244 16.49 21.65 4.68
N GLY A 245 15.72 21.37 3.63
CA GLY A 245 15.26 20.02 3.37
C GLY A 245 16.41 19.11 2.95
N VAL A 246 16.11 17.83 2.78
CA VAL A 246 17.00 16.85 2.13
C VAL A 246 16.19 15.97 1.19
N LEU A 247 16.82 14.97 0.57
CA LEU A 247 16.10 14.00 -0.26
C LEU A 247 14.98 13.33 0.56
N GLY A 248 13.75 13.34 0.06
CA GLY A 248 12.61 12.71 0.72
C GLY A 248 11.97 13.52 1.85
N THR A 249 12.74 14.31 2.61
CA THR A 249 12.27 14.92 3.87
C THR A 249 12.42 16.43 3.91
N GLY A 250 11.38 17.12 4.36
CA GLY A 250 11.38 18.56 4.59
C GLY A 250 12.21 18.97 5.79
N GLY A 251 12.67 20.22 5.77
CA GLY A 251 13.47 20.82 6.82
C GLY A 251 12.66 21.15 8.08
N ILE A 252 13.32 21.13 9.23
CA ILE A 252 12.72 21.52 10.51
C ILE A 252 12.57 23.04 10.58
N GLY A 253 11.45 23.53 11.11
CA GLY A 253 11.21 24.95 11.36
C GLY A 253 12.18 25.55 12.38
N GLY A 254 12.55 26.81 12.19
CA GLY A 254 13.43 27.53 13.09
C GLY A 254 12.79 27.76 14.45
N THR A 255 13.57 27.62 15.52
CA THR A 255 13.09 27.82 16.89
C THR A 255 12.92 29.31 17.19
N GLY A 256 11.92 29.64 18.00
CA GLY A 256 11.99 30.84 18.84
C GLY A 256 13.00 30.65 19.98
N ARG A 257 13.45 31.73 20.63
CA ARG A 257 14.29 31.61 21.84
C ARG A 257 13.44 31.15 23.04
N THR A 258 14.09 30.47 23.97
CA THR A 258 13.55 30.04 25.26
C THR A 258 14.15 30.88 26.40
N GLY A 259 13.34 31.38 27.34
CA GLY A 259 13.83 31.79 28.67
C GLY A 259 13.74 33.26 29.12
N ASP A 260 13.04 34.16 28.42
CA ASP A 260 12.68 35.49 28.95
C ASP A 260 11.25 35.87 28.53
N ALA A 261 10.52 36.60 29.39
CA ALA A 261 9.11 36.94 29.19
C ALA A 261 8.89 37.89 27.99
N GLY A 262 8.65 37.31 26.81
CA GLY A 262 8.23 38.00 25.59
C GLY A 262 8.18 37.01 24.43
N GLY A 263 6.97 36.71 23.94
CA GLY A 263 6.67 35.61 23.02
C GLY A 263 7.55 35.57 21.77
N ILE A 264 8.06 34.38 21.48
CA ILE A 264 8.80 34.11 20.24
C ILE A 264 8.05 33.02 19.49
N THR A 265 8.07 33.10 18.18
CA THR A 265 7.24 32.30 17.29
C THR A 265 8.09 31.28 16.55
N GLY A 266 7.63 30.02 16.52
CA GLY A 266 8.29 28.93 15.79
C GLY A 266 7.99 28.97 14.29
N GLY A 267 9.01 28.75 13.45
CA GLY A 267 8.86 28.65 12.00
C GLY A 267 8.15 27.37 11.54
N GLY A 268 7.56 27.39 10.36
CA GLY A 268 6.88 26.21 9.79
C GLY A 268 7.84 25.14 9.29
N GLY A 269 7.47 23.86 9.39
CA GLY A 269 8.24 22.74 8.84
C GLY A 269 8.12 22.63 7.31
N GLY A 270 9.17 22.19 6.61
CA GLY A 270 9.15 22.00 5.15
C GLY A 270 8.33 20.76 4.72
N GLY A 271 7.75 20.79 3.52
CA GLY A 271 7.01 19.67 2.95
C GLY A 271 7.93 18.55 2.44
N GLY A 272 7.48 17.29 2.53
CA GLY A 272 8.17 16.13 1.95
C GLY A 272 8.01 16.06 0.43
N GLY A 273 8.87 15.32 -0.27
CA GLY A 273 8.81 15.24 -1.74
C GLY A 273 9.96 14.44 -2.32
N VAL A 274 10.22 14.57 -3.62
CA VAL A 274 11.46 14.07 -4.23
C VAL A 274 12.64 14.62 -3.45
N ASN A 275 12.68 15.95 -3.38
CA ASN A 275 13.43 16.70 -2.40
C ASN A 275 12.44 17.40 -1.46
N GLY A 276 12.79 17.52 -0.18
CA GLY A 276 11.99 18.25 0.78
C GLY A 276 12.22 19.75 0.72
N GLY A 277 11.17 20.52 1.04
CA GLY A 277 11.24 21.97 1.20
C GLY A 277 12.01 22.36 2.46
N GLY A 278 12.52 23.59 2.53
CA GLY A 278 13.18 24.09 3.74
C GLY A 278 12.17 24.50 4.82
N GLY A 279 12.58 24.43 6.08
CA GLY A 279 11.80 25.00 7.19
C GLY A 279 11.85 26.53 7.17
N GLY A 280 10.81 27.19 7.65
CA GLY A 280 10.78 28.65 7.83
C GLY A 280 11.60 29.09 9.05
N GLY A 281 12.09 30.33 9.05
CA GLY A 281 12.80 30.90 10.20
C GLY A 281 11.86 31.27 11.35
N GLY A 282 12.34 31.17 12.59
CA GLY A 282 11.62 31.67 13.77
C GLY A 282 11.55 33.20 13.79
N GLY A 283 10.57 33.75 14.50
CA GLY A 283 10.42 35.21 14.67
C GLY A 283 11.50 35.84 15.55
N GLY A 284 11.80 37.11 15.32
CA GLY A 284 12.65 37.95 16.19
C GLY A 284 11.83 38.91 17.06
N ILE A 285 12.47 39.54 18.04
CA ILE A 285 11.84 40.53 18.93
C ILE A 285 12.53 41.90 18.83
N THR A 286 11.74 42.96 18.75
CA THR A 286 12.22 44.32 19.04
C THR A 286 11.55 44.83 20.31
N ASN A 287 12.13 45.86 20.91
CA ASN A 287 11.70 46.46 22.18
C ASN A 287 10.26 47.02 22.20
N VAL A 288 9.51 46.96 21.09
CA VAL A 288 8.13 47.46 20.97
C VAL A 288 7.21 46.61 20.07
N GLU A 289 7.68 45.52 19.44
CA GLU A 289 6.85 44.77 18.46
C GLU A 289 7.23 43.29 18.35
N PHE A 290 6.23 42.41 18.41
CA PHE A 290 6.36 40.96 18.19
C PHE A 290 6.39 40.64 16.70
N SER A 291 7.34 39.82 16.23
CA SER A 291 7.44 39.46 14.80
C SER A 291 6.91 38.05 14.52
N GLY A 292 6.24 37.88 13.38
CA GLY A 292 5.77 36.58 12.92
C GLY A 292 6.92 35.68 12.48
N ALA A 293 6.75 34.36 12.59
CA ALA A 293 7.67 33.39 12.02
C ALA A 293 7.35 33.10 10.55
N GLY A 294 8.35 32.63 9.80
CA GLY A 294 8.19 32.24 8.40
C GLY A 294 7.56 30.86 8.25
N GLY A 295 6.80 30.66 7.17
CA GLY A 295 6.26 29.35 6.79
C GLY A 295 7.33 28.45 6.14
N GLY A 296 7.15 27.14 6.18
CA GLY A 296 8.02 26.19 5.48
C GLY A 296 7.75 26.16 3.98
N GLY A 297 8.74 25.80 3.17
CA GLY A 297 8.58 25.59 1.73
C GLY A 297 7.99 24.22 1.38
N GLY A 298 7.34 24.09 0.22
CA GLY A 298 6.80 22.83 -0.27
C GLY A 298 7.87 21.89 -0.83
N GLY A 299 7.62 20.57 -0.79
CA GLY A 299 8.47 19.56 -1.42
C GLY A 299 8.24 19.45 -2.93
N SER A 300 9.16 18.80 -3.66
CA SER A 300 9.06 18.64 -5.12
C SER A 300 8.40 17.33 -5.55
N SER A 301 7.85 17.29 -6.77
CA SER A 301 7.19 16.13 -7.35
C SER A 301 7.97 15.53 -8.52
N ALA A 302 7.71 14.27 -8.84
CA ALA A 302 8.19 13.59 -10.05
C ALA A 302 7.22 12.50 -10.50
N GLY A 303 7.32 12.12 -11.77
CA GLY A 303 6.53 11.05 -12.37
C GLY A 303 7.14 10.64 -13.71
N PRO A 304 6.62 9.57 -14.35
CA PRO A 304 7.07 9.15 -15.67
C PRO A 304 6.90 10.25 -16.72
N ALA A 305 7.58 10.07 -17.86
CA ALA A 305 7.40 10.93 -19.02
C ALA A 305 5.91 10.99 -19.42
N GLY A 306 5.39 12.20 -19.65
CA GLY A 306 3.99 12.44 -19.98
C GLY A 306 3.06 12.64 -18.79
N SER A 307 3.56 12.60 -17.55
CA SER A 307 2.74 12.92 -16.36
C SER A 307 2.32 14.40 -16.33
N THR A 308 1.15 14.68 -15.78
CA THR A 308 0.68 16.03 -15.47
C THR A 308 0.88 16.34 -14.00
N PHE A 309 1.11 17.62 -13.68
CA PHE A 309 1.44 18.06 -12.33
C PHE A 309 0.66 19.33 -11.99
N THR A 310 0.06 19.36 -10.79
CA THR A 310 -0.68 20.52 -10.29
C THR A 310 -0.15 20.90 -8.91
N THR A 311 0.30 22.15 -8.71
CA THR A 311 0.67 22.65 -7.37
C THR A 311 -0.56 22.94 -6.53
N GLY A 312 -0.46 22.63 -5.23
CA GLY A 312 -1.43 23.06 -4.23
C GLY A 312 -2.84 22.50 -4.46
N ALA A 313 -2.91 21.28 -4.98
CA ALA A 313 -4.15 20.64 -5.38
C ALA A 313 -4.89 19.92 -4.23
N ASN A 314 -4.20 19.62 -3.11
CA ASN A 314 -4.78 18.80 -2.05
C ASN A 314 -4.60 19.40 -0.64
N ALA A 315 -5.70 19.42 0.12
CA ALA A 315 -5.74 19.81 1.53
C ALA A 315 -6.06 18.59 2.40
N GLY A 316 -5.41 18.48 3.56
CA GLY A 316 -5.50 17.31 4.42
C GLY A 316 -4.48 16.24 4.05
N SER A 317 -4.75 14.99 4.44
CA SER A 317 -3.89 13.86 4.10
C SER A 317 -3.86 13.63 2.59
N GLY A 318 -2.79 12.99 2.12
CA GLY A 318 -2.67 12.59 0.73
C GLY A 318 -3.68 11.52 0.34
N LEU A 319 -3.70 11.24 -0.96
CA LEU A 319 -4.51 10.20 -1.58
C LEU A 319 -3.70 9.58 -2.72
N VAL A 320 -3.83 8.27 -2.93
CA VAL A 320 -3.34 7.64 -4.16
C VAL A 320 -4.46 6.83 -4.78
N THR A 321 -4.76 7.11 -6.04
CA THR A 321 -5.74 6.36 -6.84
C THR A 321 -5.01 5.64 -7.96
N ILE A 322 -5.17 4.32 -8.04
CA ILE A 322 -4.63 3.49 -9.11
C ILE A 322 -5.80 2.96 -9.92
N SER A 323 -5.82 3.25 -11.21
CA SER A 323 -6.83 2.75 -12.14
C SER A 323 -6.21 1.98 -13.30
N TYR A 324 -6.94 0.97 -13.78
CA TYR A 324 -6.50 0.12 -14.87
C TYR A 324 -7.68 -0.53 -15.59
N THR A 325 -7.42 -1.04 -16.79
CA THR A 325 -8.40 -1.85 -17.54
C THR A 325 -7.97 -3.31 -17.51
N LEU A 326 -8.89 -4.18 -17.10
CA LEU A 326 -8.71 -5.62 -17.15
C LEU A 326 -8.79 -6.11 -18.60
N PRO A 327 -7.87 -7.00 -19.03
CA PRO A 327 -8.05 -7.74 -20.27
C PRO A 327 -9.33 -8.57 -20.28
N GLY A 328 -9.74 -8.98 -21.47
CA GLY A 328 -10.93 -9.81 -21.70
C GLY A 328 -10.93 -11.07 -20.84
N ALA A 329 -12.12 -11.53 -20.47
CA ALA A 329 -12.27 -12.81 -19.77
C ALA A 329 -12.23 -13.98 -20.77
N VAL A 330 -11.82 -15.15 -20.28
CA VAL A 330 -11.97 -16.42 -20.99
C VAL A 330 -12.89 -17.35 -20.22
N ILE A 331 -13.49 -18.28 -20.96
CA ILE A 331 -14.14 -19.48 -20.46
C ILE A 331 -13.25 -20.65 -20.90
N THR A 332 -12.89 -21.53 -19.97
CA THR A 332 -12.05 -22.70 -20.23
C THR A 332 -12.86 -23.99 -20.08
N TYR A 333 -12.45 -25.04 -20.77
CA TYR A 333 -13.08 -26.36 -20.72
C TYR A 333 -12.01 -27.45 -20.76
N LEU A 334 -11.77 -28.04 -19.60
CA LEU A 334 -10.78 -29.07 -19.34
C LEU A 334 -11.39 -30.46 -19.47
N GLU A 335 -10.78 -31.27 -20.32
CA GLU A 335 -11.11 -32.67 -20.52
C GLU A 335 -9.87 -33.57 -20.35
N SER A 336 -10.13 -34.82 -19.97
CA SER A 336 -9.13 -35.88 -19.98
C SER A 336 -9.66 -37.10 -20.71
N HIS A 337 -8.84 -37.70 -21.57
CA HIS A 337 -9.21 -38.89 -22.32
C HIS A 337 -8.06 -39.91 -22.39
N PRO A 338 -8.31 -41.21 -22.15
CA PRO A 338 -9.60 -41.79 -21.71
C PRO A 338 -9.89 -41.48 -20.23
N ASN A 339 -11.14 -41.18 -19.88
CA ASN A 339 -11.59 -41.05 -18.48
C ASN A 339 -12.88 -41.88 -18.29
N PRO A 340 -12.85 -43.04 -17.58
CA PRO A 340 -11.72 -43.55 -16.80
C PRO A 340 -10.59 -44.19 -17.62
N SER A 341 -9.33 -43.98 -17.21
CA SER A 341 -8.13 -44.55 -17.84
C SER A 341 -7.72 -45.92 -17.26
N GLN A 342 -6.72 -46.57 -17.86
CA GLN A 342 -6.05 -47.74 -17.29
C GLN A 342 -4.78 -47.30 -16.53
N PRO A 343 -4.41 -47.97 -15.42
CA PRO A 343 -3.21 -47.62 -14.65
C PRO A 343 -1.95 -47.56 -15.53
N GLY A 344 -1.17 -46.48 -15.40
CA GLY A 344 0.09 -46.30 -16.13
C GLY A 344 -0.04 -46.18 -17.65
N LYS A 345 -1.26 -46.05 -18.21
CA LYS A 345 -1.46 -45.81 -19.64
C LYS A 345 -1.57 -44.32 -19.94
N PRO A 346 -1.01 -43.84 -21.06
CA PRO A 346 -1.03 -42.42 -21.38
C PRO A 346 -2.44 -41.82 -21.34
N VAL A 347 -2.55 -40.63 -20.76
CA VAL A 347 -3.78 -39.83 -20.73
C VAL A 347 -3.53 -38.53 -21.48
N ARG A 348 -4.44 -38.19 -22.39
CA ARG A 348 -4.45 -36.87 -23.03
C ARG A 348 -5.26 -35.91 -22.18
N LEU A 349 -4.64 -34.82 -21.80
CA LEU A 349 -5.28 -33.65 -21.20
C LEU A 349 -5.50 -32.63 -22.33
N THR A 350 -6.72 -32.11 -22.42
CA THR A 350 -7.08 -31.09 -23.39
C THR A 350 -7.78 -29.97 -22.67
N ASP A 351 -7.37 -28.73 -22.92
CA ASP A 351 -8.07 -27.55 -22.42
C ASP A 351 -8.44 -26.66 -23.61
N LEU A 352 -9.73 -26.33 -23.71
CA LEU A 352 -10.27 -25.42 -24.71
C LEU A 352 -10.50 -24.05 -24.06
N VAL A 353 -9.77 -23.04 -24.53
CA VAL A 353 -9.83 -21.67 -24.04
C VAL A 353 -10.58 -20.81 -25.05
N CYS A 354 -11.72 -20.28 -24.64
CA CYS A 354 -12.59 -19.43 -25.46
C CYS A 354 -12.71 -18.03 -24.84
N PRO A 355 -12.74 -16.95 -25.65
CA PRO A 355 -13.17 -15.64 -25.16
C PRO A 355 -14.58 -15.69 -24.57
N SER A 356 -14.86 -14.91 -23.52
CA SER A 356 -16.21 -14.83 -22.93
C SER A 356 -17.23 -14.13 -23.83
N VAL A 357 -16.76 -13.45 -24.86
CA VAL A 357 -17.58 -12.81 -25.91
C VAL A 357 -17.08 -13.28 -27.27
N SER A 358 -17.97 -13.60 -28.20
CA SER A 358 -17.61 -14.06 -29.55
C SER A 358 -17.95 -13.03 -30.61
N GLY A 359 -17.18 -12.98 -31.71
CA GLY A 359 -17.46 -12.06 -32.81
C GLY A 359 -16.36 -12.02 -33.87
N PRO A 360 -16.62 -11.36 -35.00
CA PRO A 360 -15.70 -11.34 -36.15
C PRO A 360 -14.36 -10.66 -35.85
N ASN A 361 -14.32 -9.73 -34.89
CA ASN A 361 -13.11 -8.98 -34.51
C ASN A 361 -12.56 -9.39 -33.14
N VAL A 362 -13.04 -10.50 -32.58
CA VAL A 362 -12.55 -11.01 -31.29
C VAL A 362 -11.31 -11.87 -31.54
N PRO A 363 -10.12 -11.49 -31.03
CA PRO A 363 -8.91 -12.28 -31.22
C PRO A 363 -9.04 -13.65 -30.53
N ARG A 364 -8.32 -14.66 -31.05
CA ARG A 364 -8.24 -15.95 -30.36
C ARG A 364 -7.28 -15.85 -29.18
N PRO A 365 -7.54 -16.53 -28.05
CA PRO A 365 -6.57 -16.67 -26.98
C PRO A 365 -5.28 -17.34 -27.48
N THR A 366 -4.14 -16.85 -27.01
CA THR A 366 -2.78 -17.27 -27.35
C THR A 366 -1.98 -17.55 -26.08
N GLY A 367 -0.77 -18.10 -26.18
CA GLY A 367 0.02 -18.46 -25.00
C GLY A 367 -0.11 -19.93 -24.64
N THR A 368 -0.19 -20.26 -23.36
CA THR A 368 -0.05 -21.65 -22.88
C THR A 368 -1.08 -22.05 -21.85
N VAL A 369 -1.28 -23.36 -21.70
CA VAL A 369 -1.96 -23.97 -20.57
C VAL A 369 -0.97 -24.84 -19.80
N ALA A 370 -0.86 -24.60 -18.50
CA ALA A 370 -0.11 -25.44 -17.56
C ALA A 370 -1.05 -26.45 -16.91
N PHE A 371 -0.65 -27.73 -16.92
CA PHE A 371 -1.41 -28.82 -16.32
C PHE A 371 -0.72 -29.34 -15.06
N ALA A 372 -1.51 -29.71 -14.05
CA ALA A 372 -1.03 -30.42 -12.87
C ALA A 372 -1.98 -31.57 -12.50
N VAL A 373 -1.44 -32.59 -11.85
CA VAL A 373 -2.18 -33.75 -11.31
C VAL A 373 -1.89 -33.82 -9.81
N ASP A 374 -2.93 -33.79 -8.98
CA ASP A 374 -2.82 -33.73 -7.52
C ASP A 374 -1.85 -32.63 -7.03
N ALA A 375 -1.99 -31.45 -7.63
CA ALA A 375 -1.12 -30.28 -7.45
C ALA A 375 0.34 -30.43 -7.93
N ALA A 376 0.76 -31.59 -8.42
CA ALA A 376 2.09 -31.78 -9.02
C ALA A 376 2.08 -31.35 -10.50
N PRO A 377 2.93 -30.40 -10.93
CA PRO A 377 3.01 -29.99 -12.33
C PRO A 377 3.39 -31.15 -13.25
N VAL A 378 2.63 -31.37 -14.32
CA VAL A 378 2.88 -32.44 -15.31
C VAL A 378 3.33 -31.92 -16.68
N GLY A 379 3.18 -30.61 -16.93
CA GLY A 379 3.75 -29.95 -18.10
C GLY A 379 2.92 -28.77 -18.59
N THR A 380 3.39 -28.15 -19.67
CA THR A 380 2.74 -27.01 -20.34
C THR A 380 2.53 -27.31 -21.82
N ALA A 381 1.44 -26.81 -22.39
CA ALA A 381 1.17 -26.92 -23.82
C ALA A 381 0.79 -25.55 -24.42
N GLN A 382 1.28 -25.28 -25.62
CA GLN A 382 0.94 -24.07 -26.39
C GLN A 382 -0.48 -24.16 -26.95
N LEU A 383 -1.20 -23.05 -26.89
CA LEU A 383 -2.51 -22.90 -27.51
C LEU A 383 -2.38 -22.91 -29.04
N ARG A 384 -3.29 -23.64 -29.68
CA ARG A 384 -3.44 -23.68 -31.14
C ARG A 384 -4.88 -23.32 -31.53
N PRO A 385 -5.12 -22.74 -32.71
CA PRO A 385 -6.47 -22.39 -33.14
C PRO A 385 -7.44 -23.59 -33.11
N ALA A 386 -8.64 -23.37 -32.57
CA ALA A 386 -9.75 -24.34 -32.55
C ALA A 386 -10.99 -23.77 -33.26
N GLY A 387 -12.18 -24.36 -33.08
CA GLY A 387 -13.43 -23.82 -33.64
C GLY A 387 -13.79 -22.43 -33.09
N GLY A 388 -14.57 -21.64 -33.85
CA GLY A 388 -15.07 -20.33 -33.39
C GLY A 388 -13.95 -19.30 -33.18
N ASN A 389 -13.93 -18.60 -32.04
CA ASN A 389 -12.79 -17.76 -31.60
C ASN A 389 -11.93 -18.47 -30.54
N CYS A 390 -12.05 -19.79 -30.36
CA CYS A 390 -11.36 -20.52 -29.31
C CYS A 390 -9.97 -21.02 -29.73
N SER A 391 -9.17 -21.40 -28.74
CA SER A 391 -7.89 -22.08 -28.91
C SER A 391 -7.82 -23.30 -28.00
N VAL A 392 -7.05 -24.32 -28.38
CA VAL A 392 -6.93 -25.57 -27.65
C VAL A 392 -5.46 -25.87 -27.33
N ALA A 393 -5.21 -26.32 -26.10
CA ALA A 393 -3.94 -26.86 -25.67
C ALA A 393 -4.13 -28.35 -25.34
N SER A 394 -3.17 -29.18 -25.73
CA SER A 394 -3.20 -30.61 -25.40
C SER A 394 -1.85 -31.13 -24.97
N LEU A 395 -1.85 -31.92 -23.90
CA LEU A 395 -0.66 -32.56 -23.34
C LEU A 395 -0.94 -34.05 -23.13
N ILE A 396 0.00 -34.92 -23.52
CA ILE A 396 -0.06 -36.34 -23.17
C ILE A 396 0.83 -36.54 -21.96
N VAL A 397 0.28 -37.15 -20.91
CA VAL A 397 0.99 -37.45 -19.67
C VAL A 397 0.94 -38.96 -19.40
N ASP A 398 1.90 -39.45 -18.63
CA ASP A 398 1.82 -40.81 -18.12
C ASP A 398 0.60 -40.96 -17.20
N GLY A 399 -0.10 -42.09 -17.34
CA GLY A 399 -1.32 -42.35 -16.58
C GLY A 399 -1.00 -42.47 -15.09
N PRO A 400 -1.75 -41.77 -14.21
CA PRO A 400 -1.53 -41.88 -12.78
C PRO A 400 -1.89 -43.29 -12.26
N ALA A 401 -1.57 -43.54 -11.00
CA ALA A 401 -1.89 -44.81 -10.33
C ALA A 401 -3.41 -45.06 -10.30
N HIS A 402 -3.84 -46.26 -9.90
CA HIS A 402 -5.27 -46.53 -9.73
C HIS A 402 -5.86 -45.58 -8.67
N GLY A 403 -7.06 -45.04 -8.90
CA GLY A 403 -7.68 -44.11 -7.97
C GLY A 403 -8.40 -42.95 -8.63
N THR A 404 -8.58 -41.89 -7.86
CA THR A 404 -9.18 -40.62 -8.28
C THR A 404 -8.12 -39.54 -8.15
N HIS A 405 -7.92 -38.78 -9.23
CA HIS A 405 -6.94 -37.71 -9.30
C HIS A 405 -7.60 -36.39 -9.64
N LEU A 406 -7.10 -35.30 -9.07
CA LEU A 406 -7.53 -33.95 -9.40
C LEU A 406 -6.60 -33.39 -10.47
N ILE A 407 -7.15 -33.08 -11.63
CA ILE A 407 -6.42 -32.40 -12.71
C ILE A 407 -6.73 -30.92 -12.63
N THR A 408 -5.72 -30.07 -12.69
CA THR A 408 -5.88 -28.62 -12.82
C THR A 408 -5.29 -28.10 -14.12
N ALA A 409 -5.96 -27.14 -14.74
CA ALA A 409 -5.46 -26.43 -15.92
C ALA A 409 -5.43 -24.91 -15.66
N VAL A 410 -4.30 -24.28 -15.99
CA VAL A 410 -4.08 -22.84 -15.86
C VAL A 410 -3.67 -22.26 -17.20
N TYR A 411 -4.57 -21.48 -17.80
CA TYR A 411 -4.27 -20.63 -18.93
C TYR A 411 -3.39 -19.45 -18.50
N SER A 412 -2.31 -19.19 -19.23
CA SER A 412 -1.33 -18.16 -18.91
C SER A 412 -1.83 -16.72 -19.05
N GLY A 413 -2.94 -16.51 -19.77
CA GLY A 413 -3.29 -15.18 -20.27
C GLY A 413 -2.44 -14.79 -21.49
N ASP A 414 -2.84 -13.69 -22.13
CA ASP A 414 -2.12 -13.01 -23.20
C ASP A 414 -2.44 -11.50 -23.20
N ALA A 415 -2.08 -10.79 -24.27
CA ALA A 415 -2.32 -9.35 -24.39
C ALA A 415 -3.81 -8.96 -24.45
N SER A 416 -4.69 -9.88 -24.83
CA SER A 416 -6.13 -9.67 -24.98
C SER A 416 -6.94 -10.25 -23.83
N TYR A 417 -6.41 -11.27 -23.15
CA TYR A 417 -7.15 -12.09 -22.20
C TYR A 417 -6.38 -12.32 -20.91
N ARG A 418 -7.08 -12.21 -19.79
CA ARG A 418 -6.50 -12.48 -18.46
C ARG A 418 -6.27 -13.98 -18.26
N SER A 419 -5.29 -14.30 -17.42
CA SER A 419 -5.08 -15.66 -16.93
C SER A 419 -6.26 -16.10 -16.05
N ASN A 420 -6.51 -17.41 -15.97
CA ASN A 420 -7.39 -18.00 -14.95
C ASN A 420 -6.62 -18.50 -13.71
N ARG A 421 -5.36 -18.09 -13.50
CA ARG A 421 -4.52 -18.57 -12.40
C ARG A 421 -5.11 -18.35 -11.00
N ASP A 422 -5.89 -17.29 -10.81
CA ASP A 422 -6.54 -17.01 -9.52
C ASP A 422 -7.74 -17.94 -9.25
N ALA A 423 -8.25 -18.60 -10.29
CA ALA A 423 -9.30 -19.61 -10.23
C ALA A 423 -9.06 -20.70 -11.28
N PRO A 424 -8.05 -21.58 -11.09
CA PRO A 424 -7.72 -22.64 -12.03
C PRO A 424 -8.90 -23.57 -12.30
N GLU A 425 -9.01 -24.06 -13.53
CA GLU A 425 -10.01 -25.07 -13.84
C GLU A 425 -9.61 -26.42 -13.25
N THR A 426 -10.59 -27.18 -12.77
CA THR A 426 -10.39 -28.50 -12.14
C THR A 426 -11.25 -29.58 -12.79
N LEU A 427 -10.68 -30.77 -13.00
CA LEU A 427 -11.39 -31.96 -13.48
C LEU A 427 -11.03 -33.18 -12.62
N ILE A 428 -12.04 -33.98 -12.26
CA ILE A 428 -11.82 -35.28 -11.61
C ILE A 428 -11.54 -36.35 -12.67
N HIS A 429 -10.36 -36.96 -12.59
CA HIS A 429 -9.97 -38.08 -13.43
C HIS A 429 -9.99 -39.40 -12.65
N LYS A 430 -10.62 -40.42 -13.22
CA LYS A 430 -10.71 -41.75 -12.61
C LYS A 430 -9.81 -42.73 -13.33
N VAL A 431 -9.11 -43.58 -12.57
CA VAL A 431 -8.28 -44.66 -13.10
C VAL A 431 -8.86 -45.99 -12.64
N LYS A 432 -9.12 -46.91 -13.58
CA LYS A 432 -9.69 -48.23 -13.29
C LYS A 432 -8.74 -49.02 -12.36
N LYS A 433 -9.30 -49.90 -11.52
CA LYS A 433 -8.50 -50.90 -10.79
C LYS A 433 -7.76 -51.80 -11.78
N ASP A 434 -6.55 -52.22 -11.42
CA ASP A 434 -5.77 -53.11 -12.28
C ASP A 434 -6.50 -54.45 -12.46
N LYS A 435 -6.41 -55.05 -13.65
CA LYS A 435 -7.08 -56.34 -13.93
C LYS A 435 -6.51 -57.46 -13.04
N LYS A 436 -5.29 -57.31 -12.53
CA LYS A 436 -4.68 -58.25 -11.57
C LYS A 436 -5.42 -58.28 -10.23
N ASP A 437 -5.99 -57.17 -9.78
CA ASP A 437 -6.66 -57.05 -8.48
C ASP A 437 -8.13 -57.54 -8.50
N ARG A 438 -8.65 -57.95 -9.67
CA ARG A 438 -10.01 -58.50 -9.82
C ARG A 438 -10.09 -60.01 -9.61
N LYS A 439 -8.98 -60.69 -9.25
CA LYS A 439 -8.89 -62.16 -9.17
C LYS A 439 -9.01 -62.79 -7.78
N GLU A 440 -9.22 -62.01 -6.72
CA GLU A 440 -9.66 -62.54 -5.41
C GLU A 440 -11.08 -62.00 -5.20
N VAL A 441 -12.16 -62.79 -5.23
CA VAL A 441 -12.48 -63.93 -4.38
C VAL A 441 -13.39 -64.89 -5.16
N LYS A 442 -12.94 -66.13 -5.41
CA LYS A 442 -13.86 -67.27 -5.57
C LYS A 442 -13.61 -68.20 -4.39
N PRO A 443 -14.60 -68.51 -3.54
CA PRO A 443 -14.41 -69.47 -2.47
C PRO A 443 -14.07 -70.84 -3.07
N PRO A 444 -13.15 -71.62 -2.45
CA PRO A 444 -12.77 -72.91 -2.98
C PRO A 444 -13.97 -73.86 -2.89
N THR A 445 -14.46 -74.32 -4.04
CA THR A 445 -15.29 -75.51 -4.14
C THR A 445 -14.48 -76.71 -3.67
N LYS A 446 -14.68 -77.12 -2.42
CA LYS A 446 -14.32 -78.47 -1.97
C LYS A 446 -15.43 -79.42 -2.41
N TRP A 447 -15.12 -80.29 -3.37
CA TRP A 447 -15.76 -81.58 -3.51
C TRP A 447 -14.73 -82.62 -3.06
N SER A 448 -15.09 -83.43 -2.06
CA SER A 448 -14.48 -84.73 -1.85
C SER A 448 -15.57 -85.68 -1.33
N TRP A 449 -15.64 -86.82 -2.02
CA TRP A 449 -16.53 -87.98 -1.95
C TRP A 449 -17.12 -88.35 -0.60
#